data_AF-A0A5T4PR77-F1
#
_entry.id   AF-A0A5T4PR77-F1
#
_cell.length_a   1.000
_cell.length_b   1.000
_cell.length_c   1.000
_cell.angle_alpha   90.00
_cell.angle_beta   90.00
_cell.angle_gamma   90.00
#
_symmetry.space_group_name_H-M   'P 1'
#
loop_
_entity.id
_entity.type
_entity.pdbx_description
1 polymer ?
#
loop_
_entity_poly.entity_id
_entity_poly.type
_entity_poly.pdbx_seq_one_letter_code
_entity_poly.pdbx_strand_id
1 'polypeptide(L)'
;KKIVSIGIEDLNTDKIERVISFLIEAGLLYDLSSTSHGVGRTLRRFTPHYAFLIKEKIFSVSRGFNATNLVTILDAPSEKHPLRRSMYSLITKQNYEAISLTLPNCSNCGAKRLADNQKFCHQCGKQLVDESAFRLCMKKNLVELPLTDFQKSVIKQTNFKTVEDVISSKNTATEFMKVKQVAQKRAATLEFKVRTWVNEFLA
;
A
#
# COMPACT_ATOMS: atom_id res chain seq x y z
N LYS A 1 8.14 -32.17 4.51
CA LYS A 1 8.33 -30.75 4.91
C LYS A 1 7.45 -29.88 4.01
N LYS A 2 6.89 -28.79 4.53
CA LYS A 2 6.03 -27.87 3.76
C LYS A 2 6.69 -26.50 3.60
N ILE A 3 6.50 -25.84 2.46
CA ILE A 3 6.90 -24.44 2.29
C ILE A 3 5.62 -23.61 2.29
N VAL A 4 5.44 -22.80 3.33
CA VAL A 4 4.27 -21.92 3.50
C VAL A 4 4.64 -20.44 3.54
N SER A 5 5.94 -20.15 3.58
CA SER A 5 6.45 -18.78 3.57
C SER A 5 6.87 -18.38 2.17
N ILE A 6 6.57 -17.14 1.81
CA ILE A 6 6.97 -16.49 0.57
C ILE A 6 7.96 -15.36 0.89
N GLY A 7 9.03 -15.28 0.11
CA GLY A 7 10.02 -14.23 0.18
C GLY A 7 9.84 -13.32 -1.02
N ILE A 8 9.59 -12.03 -0.80
CA ILE A 8 9.36 -11.07 -1.86
C ILE A 8 10.55 -10.11 -1.94
N GLU A 9 11.13 -10.01 -3.12
CA GLU A 9 12.21 -9.07 -3.46
C GLU A 9 11.61 -7.79 -4.09
N ASP A 10 12.35 -6.67 -3.98
CA ASP A 10 12.05 -5.38 -4.62
C ASP A 10 10.74 -4.69 -4.20
N LEU A 11 10.37 -4.77 -2.92
CA LEU A 11 9.21 -4.08 -2.34
C LEU A 11 9.44 -2.58 -2.06
N ASN A 12 10.07 -1.86 -2.99
CA ASN A 12 10.56 -0.49 -2.75
C ASN A 12 9.54 0.61 -3.09
N THR A 13 8.24 0.30 -3.16
CA THR A 13 7.21 1.27 -3.53
C THR A 13 6.19 1.48 -2.42
N ASP A 14 5.93 2.74 -2.08
CA ASP A 14 5.01 3.13 -1.00
C ASP A 14 3.59 2.59 -1.21
N LYS A 15 3.14 2.51 -2.48
CA LYS A 15 1.83 1.94 -2.83
C LYS A 15 1.71 0.49 -2.40
N ILE A 16 2.71 -0.34 -2.71
CA ILE A 16 2.69 -1.76 -2.36
C ILE A 16 2.91 -1.96 -0.87
N GLU A 17 3.74 -1.13 -0.23
CA GLU A 17 3.93 -1.16 1.22
C GLU A 17 2.61 -0.93 1.96
N ARG A 18 1.77 -0.04 1.45
CA ARG A 18 0.42 0.22 1.97
C ARG A 18 -0.52 -0.96 1.77
N VAL A 19 -0.49 -1.59 0.58
CA VAL A 19 -1.28 -2.80 0.31
C VAL A 19 -0.86 -3.95 1.22
N ILE A 20 0.45 -4.22 1.36
CA ILE A 20 0.97 -5.27 2.24
C ILE A 20 0.54 -5.01 3.67
N SER A 21 0.65 -3.77 4.13
CA SER A 21 0.20 -3.42 5.47
C SER A 21 -1.30 -3.64 5.67
N PHE A 22 -2.12 -3.26 4.69
CA PHE A 22 -3.56 -3.53 4.73
C PHE A 22 -3.84 -5.04 4.81
N LEU A 23 -3.12 -5.86 4.04
CA LEU A 23 -3.24 -7.32 4.11
C LEU A 23 -2.82 -7.88 5.46
N ILE A 24 -1.81 -7.30 6.11
CA ILE A 24 -1.37 -7.67 7.46
C ILE A 24 -2.42 -7.28 8.49
N GLU A 25 -2.91 -6.04 8.44
CA GLU A 25 -3.94 -5.50 9.34
C GLU A 25 -5.26 -6.28 9.21
N ALA A 26 -5.60 -6.73 8.01
CA ALA A 26 -6.77 -7.59 7.75
C ALA A 26 -6.54 -9.07 8.13
N GLY A 27 -5.35 -9.44 8.61
CA GLY A 27 -5.01 -10.82 9.00
C GLY A 27 -4.86 -11.79 7.83
N LEU A 28 -4.70 -11.29 6.60
CA LEU A 28 -4.57 -12.11 5.39
C LEU A 28 -3.11 -12.52 5.12
N LEU A 29 -2.17 -11.77 5.70
CA LEU A 29 -0.74 -11.94 5.52
C LEU A 29 -0.03 -11.73 6.87
N TYR A 30 0.98 -12.54 7.19
CA TYR A 30 1.75 -12.41 8.41
C TYR A 30 3.21 -12.09 8.08
N ASP A 31 3.74 -10.99 8.64
CA ASP A 31 5.13 -10.60 8.45
C ASP A 31 6.06 -11.51 9.28
N LEU A 32 7.18 -11.90 8.68
CA LEU A 32 8.23 -12.69 9.30
C LEU A 32 9.54 -11.88 9.32
N SER A 33 10.46 -12.24 10.21
CA SER A 33 11.77 -11.59 10.25
C SER A 33 12.46 -11.60 8.88
N SER A 34 12.78 -10.41 8.39
CA SER A 34 13.49 -10.22 7.13
C SER A 34 14.89 -10.81 7.23
N THR A 35 15.34 -11.48 6.17
CA THR A 35 16.71 -12.00 6.07
C THR A 35 17.47 -11.18 5.03
N SER A 36 18.48 -10.44 5.47
CA SER A 36 19.42 -9.77 4.57
C SER A 36 20.47 -10.77 4.09
N HIS A 37 20.61 -10.93 2.77
CA HIS A 37 21.62 -11.80 2.16
C HIS A 37 22.85 -11.04 1.64
N GLY A 38 23.07 -9.80 2.10
CA GLY A 38 24.19 -8.95 1.68
C GLY A 38 23.73 -7.61 1.08
N VAL A 39 24.67 -6.88 0.48
CA VAL A 39 24.44 -5.52 -0.02
C VAL A 39 23.35 -5.51 -1.09
N GLY A 40 22.24 -4.83 -0.81
CA GLY A 40 21.19 -4.47 -1.78
C GLY A 40 20.08 -5.49 -2.01
N ARG A 41 20.05 -6.63 -1.30
CA ARG A 41 18.97 -7.63 -1.45
C ARG A 41 18.34 -7.98 -0.10
N THR A 42 17.38 -7.16 0.30
CA THR A 42 16.51 -7.43 1.45
C THR A 42 15.35 -8.31 1.00
N LEU A 43 15.29 -9.54 1.51
CA LEU A 43 14.18 -10.45 1.28
C LEU A 43 13.17 -10.28 2.42
N ARG A 44 12.02 -9.66 2.15
CA ARG A 44 10.91 -9.63 3.11
C ARG A 44 10.13 -10.92 3.02
N ARG A 45 9.78 -11.48 4.18
CA ARG A 45 9.22 -12.83 4.28
C ARG A 45 7.82 -12.73 4.86
N PHE A 46 6.90 -13.45 4.26
CA PHE A 46 5.51 -13.44 4.67
C PHE A 46 4.95 -14.85 4.71
N THR A 47 3.97 -15.07 5.57
CA THR A 47 3.12 -16.28 5.54
C THR A 47 1.71 -15.86 5.17
N PRO A 48 1.17 -16.30 4.02
CA PRO A 48 -0.25 -16.11 3.71
C PRO A 48 -1.12 -16.82 4.74
N HIS A 49 -2.31 -16.29 5.00
CA HIS A 49 -3.26 -16.96 5.87
C HIS A 49 -3.57 -18.37 5.34
N TYR A 50 -3.50 -19.38 6.21
CA TYR A 50 -3.59 -20.80 5.83
C TYR A 50 -4.92 -21.15 5.15
N ALA A 51 -6.01 -20.46 5.50
CA ALA A 51 -7.29 -20.63 4.81
C ALA A 51 -7.19 -20.47 3.29
N PHE A 52 -6.37 -19.53 2.79
CA PHE A 52 -6.14 -19.38 1.34
C PHE A 52 -5.35 -20.57 0.78
N LEU A 53 -4.31 -21.02 1.47
CA LEU A 53 -3.51 -22.17 1.04
C LEU A 53 -4.35 -23.46 1.00
N ILE A 54 -5.24 -23.64 1.97
CA ILE A 54 -6.17 -24.78 2.03
C ILE A 54 -7.21 -24.69 0.92
N LYS A 55 -7.79 -23.49 0.70
CA LYS A 55 -8.78 -23.25 -0.36
C LYS A 55 -8.19 -23.55 -1.75
N GLU A 56 -6.97 -23.11 -2.00
CA GLU A 56 -6.24 -23.37 -3.25
C GLU A 56 -5.64 -24.80 -3.31
N LYS A 57 -6.00 -25.68 -2.36
CA LYS A 57 -5.60 -27.09 -2.30
C LYS A 57 -4.08 -27.31 -2.32
N ILE A 58 -3.30 -26.36 -1.82
CA ILE A 58 -1.82 -26.41 -1.83
C ILE A 58 -1.26 -27.62 -1.06
N PHE A 59 -2.00 -28.09 -0.04
CA PHE A 59 -1.61 -29.25 0.78
C PHE A 59 -2.22 -30.57 0.27
N SER A 60 -2.87 -30.60 -0.88
CA SER A 60 -3.49 -31.82 -1.42
C SER A 60 -2.48 -32.63 -2.22
N VAL A 61 -2.16 -33.83 -1.75
CA VAL A 61 -1.21 -34.75 -2.41
C VAL A 61 -1.92 -35.66 -3.43
N SER A 62 -3.21 -35.91 -3.25
CA SER A 62 -4.01 -36.80 -4.11
C SER A 62 -5.28 -36.12 -4.62
N ARG A 63 -5.93 -36.75 -5.60
CA ARG A 63 -7.21 -36.29 -6.16
C ARG A 63 -8.31 -36.52 -5.11
N GLY A 64 -8.60 -35.50 -4.30
CA GLY A 64 -9.65 -35.54 -3.27
C GLY A 64 -9.26 -34.79 -1.99
N PHE A 65 -10.24 -34.55 -1.12
CA PHE A 65 -9.99 -33.95 0.20
C PHE A 65 -9.84 -35.06 1.24
N ASN A 66 -8.70 -35.11 1.92
CA ASN A 66 -8.46 -36.01 3.05
C ASN A 66 -8.05 -35.17 4.27
N ALA A 67 -8.94 -35.08 5.25
CA ALA A 67 -8.74 -34.27 6.45
C ALA A 67 -7.55 -34.76 7.28
N THR A 68 -7.39 -36.08 7.44
CA THR A 68 -6.29 -36.68 8.20
C THR A 68 -4.94 -36.32 7.60
N ASN A 69 -4.79 -36.47 6.28
CA ASN A 69 -3.55 -36.10 5.58
C ASN A 69 -3.26 -34.60 5.69
N LEU A 70 -4.30 -33.76 5.61
CA LEU A 70 -4.15 -32.32 5.76
C LEU A 70 -3.64 -31.96 7.16
N VAL A 71 -4.20 -32.55 8.22
CA VAL A 71 -3.71 -32.36 9.60
C VAL A 71 -2.25 -32.80 9.72
N THR A 72 -1.90 -33.98 9.19
CA THR A 72 -0.51 -34.47 9.21
C THR A 72 0.46 -33.49 8.53
N ILE A 73 0.06 -32.88 7.40
CA ILE A 73 0.87 -31.87 6.71
C ILE A 73 0.95 -30.57 7.52
N LEU A 74 -0.16 -30.16 8.15
CA LEU A 74 -0.22 -28.96 9.00
C LEU A 74 0.60 -29.09 10.29
N ASP A 75 0.79 -30.29 10.81
CA ASP A 75 1.66 -30.55 11.97
C ASP A 75 3.13 -30.74 11.57
N ALA A 76 3.41 -31.14 10.33
CA ALA A 76 4.77 -31.31 9.85
C ALA A 76 5.56 -29.98 9.92
N PRO A 77 6.88 -30.03 10.19
CA PRO A 77 7.70 -28.82 10.25
C PRO A 77 7.74 -28.10 8.91
N SER A 78 7.64 -26.77 8.98
CA SER A 78 7.82 -25.89 7.83
C SER A 78 9.30 -25.79 7.44
N GLU A 79 9.58 -25.75 6.14
CA GLU A 79 10.90 -25.47 5.61
C GLU A 79 11.34 -24.05 6.00
N LYS A 80 12.62 -23.88 6.34
CA LYS A 80 13.16 -22.58 6.75
C LYS A 80 13.26 -21.60 5.59
N HIS A 81 13.52 -22.11 4.38
CA HIS A 81 13.70 -21.29 3.20
C HIS A 81 12.34 -20.94 2.57
N PRO A 82 12.02 -19.64 2.43
CA PRO A 82 10.80 -19.23 1.78
C PRO A 82 10.86 -19.47 0.27
N LEU A 83 9.69 -19.60 -0.36
CA LEU A 83 9.58 -19.55 -1.81
C LEU A 83 9.90 -18.12 -2.28
N ARG A 84 10.98 -17.94 -3.04
CA ARG A 84 11.38 -16.62 -3.52
C ARG A 84 10.60 -16.20 -4.76
N ARG A 85 10.09 -14.97 -4.75
CA ARG A 85 9.33 -14.35 -5.83
C ARG A 85 9.70 -12.87 -5.94
N SER A 86 9.72 -12.33 -7.16
CA SER A 86 9.77 -10.88 -7.36
C SER A 86 8.35 -10.30 -7.28
N MET A 87 8.23 -9.03 -6.94
CA MET A 87 6.93 -8.34 -6.90
C MET A 87 6.11 -8.54 -8.19
N TYR A 88 6.74 -8.34 -9.35
CA TYR A 88 6.06 -8.46 -10.65
C TYR A 88 5.73 -9.90 -11.06
N SER A 89 6.29 -10.90 -10.39
CA SER A 89 5.87 -12.31 -10.56
C SER A 89 4.56 -12.63 -9.81
N LEU A 90 4.18 -11.80 -8.84
CA LEU A 90 2.97 -11.96 -8.03
C LEU A 90 1.83 -11.06 -8.51
N ILE A 91 2.17 -9.84 -8.94
CA ILE A 91 1.21 -8.84 -9.41
C ILE A 91 1.68 -8.34 -10.77
N THR A 92 0.84 -8.47 -11.80
CA THR A 92 1.16 -7.95 -13.13
C THR A 92 1.32 -6.43 -13.09
N LYS A 93 2.12 -5.87 -14.00
CA LYS A 93 2.33 -4.42 -14.09
C LYS A 93 1.00 -3.66 -14.25
N GLN A 94 0.06 -4.20 -15.03
CA GLN A 94 -1.27 -3.59 -15.20
C GLN A 94 -2.04 -3.53 -13.87
N ASN A 95 -2.03 -4.62 -13.09
CA ASN A 95 -2.71 -4.66 -11.80
C ASN A 95 -2.05 -3.71 -10.80
N TYR A 96 -0.72 -3.58 -10.84
CA TYR A 96 0.00 -2.61 -10.02
C TYR A 96 -0.40 -1.16 -10.36
N GLU A 97 -0.47 -0.81 -11.63
CA GLU A 97 -0.87 0.53 -12.09
C GLU A 97 -2.35 0.83 -11.79
N ALA A 98 -3.20 -0.20 -11.70
CA ALA A 98 -4.59 -0.08 -11.31
C ALA A 98 -4.79 0.23 -9.81
N ILE A 99 -3.76 0.00 -8.96
CA ILE A 99 -3.80 0.37 -7.55
C ILE A 99 -3.83 1.90 -7.44
N SER A 100 -4.99 2.42 -7.07
CA SER A 100 -5.27 3.84 -6.93
C SER A 100 -6.04 4.11 -5.66
N LEU A 101 -5.98 5.36 -5.20
CA LEU A 101 -6.80 5.82 -4.09
C LEU A 101 -8.26 5.92 -4.54
N THR A 102 -9.15 5.30 -3.79
CA THR A 102 -10.60 5.41 -4.01
C THR A 102 -11.12 6.76 -3.53
N LEU A 103 -12.25 7.17 -4.10
CA LEU A 103 -12.91 8.41 -3.71
C LEU A 103 -13.31 8.36 -2.23
N PRO A 104 -13.16 9.47 -1.50
CA PRO A 104 -13.52 9.51 -0.09
C PRO A 104 -15.03 9.31 0.09
N ASN A 105 -15.37 8.71 1.23
CA ASN A 105 -16.76 8.62 1.70
C ASN A 105 -17.36 10.02 1.92
N CYS A 106 -18.67 10.08 2.20
CA CYS A 106 -19.33 11.35 2.48
C CYS A 106 -18.65 12.09 3.64
N SER A 107 -18.23 13.34 3.41
CA SER A 107 -17.59 14.19 4.43
C SER A 107 -18.52 14.59 5.58
N ASN A 108 -19.83 14.45 5.41
CA ASN A 108 -20.82 14.82 6.43
C ASN A 108 -21.33 13.64 7.26
N CYS A 109 -21.66 12.51 6.62
CA CYS A 109 -22.23 11.36 7.33
C CYS A 109 -21.37 10.10 7.29
N GLY A 110 -20.23 10.11 6.60
CA GLY A 110 -19.35 8.95 6.48
C GLY A 110 -19.86 7.81 5.58
N ALA A 111 -21.08 7.92 5.04
CA ALA A 111 -21.66 6.89 4.18
C ALA A 111 -20.80 6.62 2.95
N LYS A 112 -20.66 5.33 2.61
CA LYS A 112 -19.92 4.88 1.42
C LYS A 112 -20.65 5.32 0.15
N ARG A 113 -19.88 5.61 -0.89
CA ARG A 113 -20.42 5.83 -2.24
C ARG A 113 -20.92 4.50 -2.82
N LEU A 114 -22.05 4.54 -3.52
CA LEU A 114 -22.60 3.40 -4.26
C LEU A 114 -21.93 3.27 -5.63
N ALA A 115 -21.53 4.40 -6.22
CA ALA A 115 -20.79 4.49 -7.47
C ALA A 115 -19.83 5.69 -7.44
N ASP A 116 -18.75 5.63 -8.24
CA ASP A 116 -17.74 6.69 -8.28
C ASP A 116 -18.28 8.01 -8.87
N ASN A 117 -19.20 7.91 -9.84
CA ASN A 117 -19.88 9.04 -10.48
C ASN A 117 -21.05 9.62 -9.65
N GLN A 118 -21.23 9.17 -8.40
CA GLN A 118 -22.31 9.64 -7.54
C GLN A 118 -22.07 11.09 -7.12
N LYS A 119 -22.95 12.00 -7.56
CA LYS A 119 -22.85 13.44 -7.27
C LYS A 119 -23.31 13.81 -5.86
N PHE A 120 -24.27 13.09 -5.29
CA PHE A 120 -24.86 13.40 -3.99
C PHE A 120 -24.91 12.16 -3.11
N CYS A 121 -24.67 12.33 -1.81
CA CYS A 121 -24.74 11.25 -0.84
C CYS A 121 -26.17 10.69 -0.77
N HIS A 122 -26.30 9.37 -0.96
CA HIS A 122 -27.59 8.68 -0.91
C HIS A 122 -28.25 8.75 0.48
N GLN A 123 -27.46 8.98 1.55
CA GLN A 123 -27.94 8.98 2.92
C GLN A 123 -28.25 10.37 3.46
N CYS A 124 -27.46 11.41 3.12
CA CYS A 124 -27.64 12.77 3.68
C CYS A 124 -27.81 13.87 2.63
N GLY A 125 -27.85 13.55 1.34
CA GLY A 125 -28.05 14.51 0.25
C GLY A 125 -26.89 15.48 -0.01
N LYS A 126 -25.83 15.49 0.81
CA LYS A 126 -24.67 16.38 0.60
C LYS A 126 -23.97 16.05 -0.72
N GLN A 127 -23.59 17.09 -1.45
CA GLN A 127 -22.76 16.95 -2.65
C GLN A 127 -21.44 16.27 -2.31
N LEU A 128 -21.10 15.24 -3.08
CA LEU A 128 -19.86 14.50 -2.96
C LEU A 128 -18.81 15.12 -3.87
N VAL A 129 -17.54 14.95 -3.49
CA VAL A 129 -16.40 15.34 -4.32
C VAL A 129 -16.47 14.61 -5.65
N ASP A 130 -16.46 15.34 -6.77
CA ASP A 130 -16.52 14.75 -8.10
C ASP A 130 -15.27 13.91 -8.42
N GLU A 131 -15.46 12.80 -9.14
CA GLU A 131 -14.39 11.89 -9.51
C GLU A 131 -13.30 12.60 -10.35
N SER A 132 -13.70 13.45 -11.29
CA SER A 132 -12.77 14.16 -12.16
C SER A 132 -11.91 15.15 -11.37
N ALA A 133 -12.52 15.90 -10.44
CA ALA A 133 -11.82 16.84 -9.57
C ALA A 133 -10.82 16.11 -8.66
N PHE A 134 -11.22 14.98 -8.07
CA PHE A 134 -10.33 14.18 -7.24
C PHE A 134 -9.14 13.63 -8.04
N ARG A 135 -9.38 13.03 -9.20
CA ARG A 135 -8.31 12.52 -10.08
C ARG A 135 -7.36 13.63 -10.51
N LEU A 136 -7.88 14.82 -10.78
CA LEU A 136 -7.06 15.99 -11.15
C LEU A 136 -6.21 16.48 -9.98
N CYS A 137 -6.76 16.50 -8.76
CA CYS A 137 -6.03 16.81 -7.53
C CYS A 137 -4.87 15.84 -7.31
N MET A 138 -5.11 14.53 -7.41
CA MET A 138 -4.11 13.50 -7.13
C MET A 138 -2.96 13.50 -8.14
N LYS A 139 -3.27 13.75 -9.42
CA LYS A 139 -2.27 13.84 -10.51
C LYS A 139 -1.48 15.14 -10.52
N LYS A 140 -1.84 16.13 -9.69
CA LYS A 140 -1.15 17.43 -9.66
C LYS A 140 0.31 17.25 -9.22
N ASN A 141 1.24 17.89 -9.94
CA ASN A 141 2.64 17.88 -9.55
C ASN A 141 2.86 18.71 -8.28
N LEU A 142 3.65 18.17 -7.34
CA LEU A 142 3.95 18.84 -6.07
C LEU A 142 4.66 20.18 -6.24
N VAL A 143 5.44 20.34 -7.32
CA VAL A 143 6.18 21.58 -7.61
C VAL A 143 5.25 22.74 -8.00
N GLU A 144 4.05 22.43 -8.50
CA GLU A 144 3.03 23.41 -8.89
C GLU A 144 2.23 23.94 -7.71
N LEU A 145 2.35 23.34 -6.53
CA LEU A 145 1.67 23.80 -5.32
C LEU A 145 2.28 25.14 -4.84
N PRO A 146 1.50 25.97 -4.12
CA PRO A 146 1.94 27.23 -3.54
C PRO A 146 2.89 27.00 -2.34
N LEU A 147 4.05 26.42 -2.62
CA LEU A 147 5.12 26.10 -1.67
C LEU A 147 6.27 27.10 -1.81
N THR A 148 7.05 27.26 -0.74
CA THR A 148 8.25 28.11 -0.78
C THR A 148 9.34 27.49 -1.65
N ASP A 149 10.29 28.28 -2.16
CA ASP A 149 11.36 27.78 -3.02
C ASP A 149 12.21 26.70 -2.34
N PHE A 150 12.43 26.84 -1.03
CA PHE A 150 13.05 25.81 -0.21
C PHE A 150 12.24 24.51 -0.19
N GLN A 151 10.91 24.59 -0.03
CA GLN A 151 10.05 23.39 -0.04
C GLN A 151 10.04 22.70 -1.41
N LYS A 152 10.05 23.49 -2.49
CA LYS A 152 10.16 22.97 -3.86
C LYS A 152 11.51 22.30 -4.10
N SER A 153 12.62 22.84 -3.56
CA SER A 153 13.94 22.23 -3.69
C SER A 153 14.07 20.92 -2.89
N VAL A 154 13.38 20.81 -1.76
CA VAL A 154 13.26 19.55 -1.00
C VAL A 154 12.51 18.50 -1.83
N ILE A 155 11.34 18.84 -2.38
CA ILE A 155 10.54 17.91 -3.20
C ILE A 155 11.35 17.37 -4.38
N LYS A 156 12.09 18.23 -5.09
CA LYS A 156 12.95 17.82 -6.23
C LYS A 156 14.03 16.81 -5.86
N GLN A 157 14.44 16.73 -4.59
CA GLN A 157 15.43 15.78 -4.10
C GLN A 157 14.81 14.47 -3.57
N THR A 158 13.48 14.39 -3.50
CA THR A 158 12.75 13.20 -3.07
C THR A 158 12.19 12.42 -4.26
N ASN A 159 11.70 11.21 -4.00
CA ASN A 159 11.00 10.40 -5.01
C ASN A 159 9.55 10.85 -5.25
N PHE A 160 9.04 11.80 -4.46
CA PHE A 160 7.67 12.28 -4.56
C PHE A 160 7.52 13.27 -5.73
N LYS A 161 6.64 12.95 -6.68
CA LYS A 161 6.37 13.81 -7.85
C LYS A 161 4.98 14.41 -7.78
N THR A 162 3.99 13.62 -7.39
CA THR A 162 2.58 13.96 -7.39
C THR A 162 2.02 14.05 -5.98
N VAL A 163 0.87 14.71 -5.84
CA VAL A 163 0.11 14.75 -4.58
C VAL A 163 -0.25 13.34 -4.11
N GLU A 164 -0.61 12.45 -5.05
CA GLU A 164 -0.93 11.05 -4.75
C GLU A 164 0.22 10.34 -4.02
N ASP A 165 1.48 10.58 -4.42
CA ASP A 165 2.65 9.93 -3.82
C ASP A 165 2.78 10.28 -2.32
N VAL A 166 2.55 11.56 -1.99
CA VAL A 166 2.66 12.08 -0.62
C VAL A 166 1.55 11.55 0.28
N ILE A 167 0.32 11.49 -0.25
CA ILE A 167 -0.87 11.01 0.49
C ILE A 167 -0.86 9.48 0.64
N SER A 168 -0.31 8.78 -0.33
CA SER A 168 -0.19 7.31 -0.33
C SER A 168 0.91 6.83 0.60
N SER A 169 2.00 7.60 0.76
CA SER A 169 3.10 7.25 1.64
C SER A 169 2.67 7.14 3.10
N LYS A 170 3.16 6.11 3.80
CA LYS A 170 2.93 5.93 5.24
C LYS A 170 3.82 6.82 6.08
N ASN A 171 5.05 7.06 5.63
CA ASN A 171 6.06 7.80 6.38
C ASN A 171 6.60 8.98 5.57
N THR A 172 5.68 9.83 5.10
CA THR A 172 5.98 11.01 4.30
C THR A 172 7.03 11.90 4.97
N ALA A 173 6.93 12.09 6.30
CA ALA A 173 7.87 12.89 7.06
C ALA A 173 9.31 12.34 7.04
N THR A 174 9.51 11.02 7.14
CA THR A 174 10.85 10.42 7.08
C THR A 174 11.46 10.50 5.70
N GLU A 175 10.65 10.38 4.64
CA GLU A 175 11.14 10.56 3.26
C GLU A 175 11.62 12.00 3.05
N PHE A 176 10.88 13.00 3.55
CA PHE A 176 11.35 14.38 3.53
C PHE A 176 12.62 14.61 4.35
N MET A 177 12.76 13.93 5.49
CA MET A 177 13.96 14.02 6.35
C MET A 177 15.23 13.42 5.72
N LYS A 178 15.13 12.61 4.66
CA LYS A 178 16.32 12.14 3.92
C LYS A 178 17.06 13.29 3.22
N VAL A 179 16.37 14.41 2.98
CA VAL A 179 16.97 15.61 2.38
C VAL A 179 17.76 16.40 3.42
N LYS A 180 18.96 16.85 3.05
CA LYS A 180 19.81 17.66 3.94
C LYS A 180 19.05 18.89 4.46
N GLN A 181 19.23 19.21 5.75
CA GLN A 181 18.61 20.37 6.43
C GLN A 181 17.08 20.30 6.62
N VAL A 182 16.47 19.12 6.44
CA VAL A 182 15.06 18.88 6.75
C VAL A 182 14.95 18.04 8.02
N ALA A 183 14.65 18.69 9.13
CA ALA A 183 14.31 18.00 10.39
C ALA A 183 12.80 17.74 10.50
N GLN A 184 12.40 16.94 11.48
CA GLN A 184 11.01 16.52 11.72
C GLN A 184 9.99 17.66 11.64
N LYS A 185 10.27 18.81 12.28
CA LYS A 185 9.36 19.97 12.25
C LYS A 185 9.12 20.49 10.84
N ARG A 186 10.17 20.59 10.02
CA ARG A 186 10.07 21.07 8.63
C ARG A 186 9.34 20.07 7.74
N ALA A 187 9.62 18.78 7.93
CA ALA A 187 8.92 17.70 7.23
C ALA A 187 7.42 17.71 7.54
N ALA A 188 7.05 17.83 8.82
CA ALA A 188 5.66 17.91 9.25
C ALA A 188 4.95 19.16 8.70
N THR A 189 5.61 20.32 8.68
CA THR A 189 5.04 21.53 8.06
C THR A 189 4.79 21.35 6.57
N LEU A 190 5.71 20.69 5.85
CA LEU A 190 5.54 20.43 4.42
C LEU A 190 4.36 19.47 4.17
N GLU A 191 4.29 18.37 4.91
CA GLU A 191 3.18 17.43 4.84
C GLU A 191 1.85 18.12 5.15
N PHE A 192 1.80 18.93 6.21
CA PHE A 192 0.62 19.70 6.58
C PHE A 192 0.15 20.61 5.44
N LYS A 193 1.06 21.38 4.81
CA LYS A 193 0.69 22.24 3.67
C LYS A 193 0.11 21.46 2.50
N VAL A 194 0.69 20.30 2.16
CA VAL A 194 0.15 19.46 1.08
C VAL A 194 -1.26 18.96 1.44
N ARG A 195 -1.46 18.49 2.67
CA ARG A 195 -2.78 18.02 3.13
C ARG A 195 -3.82 19.15 3.16
N THR A 196 -3.44 20.34 3.63
CA THR A 196 -4.31 21.52 3.63
C THR A 196 -4.71 21.91 2.22
N TRP A 197 -3.76 21.95 1.27
CA TRP A 197 -4.07 22.24 -0.13
C TRP A 197 -5.03 21.21 -0.73
N VAL A 198 -4.85 19.92 -0.46
CA VAL A 198 -5.78 18.87 -0.90
C VAL A 198 -7.17 19.08 -0.33
N ASN A 199 -7.28 19.42 0.97
CA ASN A 199 -8.56 19.67 1.60
C ASN A 199 -9.25 20.91 1.00
N GLU A 200 -8.50 21.98 0.73
CA GLU A 200 -9.02 23.20 0.09
C GLU A 200 -9.45 22.94 -1.35
N PHE A 201 -8.71 22.12 -2.09
CA PHE A 201 -9.03 21.79 -3.49
C PHE A 201 -10.28 20.91 -3.61
N LEU A 202 -10.55 20.07 -2.61
CA LEU A 202 -11.67 19.12 -2.60
C LEU A 202 -12.86 19.56 -1.74
N ALA A 203 -12.78 20.72 -1.08
CA ALA A 203 -13.88 21.32 -0.30
C ALA A 203 -14.92 21.96 -1.23
#